data_AF-A0AAD4PCF1-F1
#
_entry.id   AF-A0AAD4PCF1-F1
#
_cell.length_a   1.000
_cell.length_b   1.000
_cell.length_c   1.000
_cell.angle_alpha   90.00
_cell.angle_beta   90.00
_cell.angle_gamma   90.00
#
_symmetry.space_group_name_H-M   'P 1'
#
loop_
_entity.id
_entity.type
_entity.pdbx_description
1 polymer ?
#
loop_
_entity_poly.entity_id
_entity_poly.type
_entity_poly.pdbx_seq_one_letter_code
_entity_poly.pdbx_strand_id
1 'polypeptide(L)' 'MAAKHTTRLCSWALLIAMVLVVSNVECARPKFCLINPGNYMTCPSSGDEKLRPACNCCLAQSDGCNIYSANGTLVCPAT' A
#
# COMPACT_ATOMS: atom_id res chain seq x y z
N MET A 1 -12.55 -41.76 -22.31
CA MET A 1 -13.29 -40.68 -21.63
C MET A 1 -12.31 -39.83 -20.81
N ALA A 2 -11.44 -39.04 -21.45
CA ALA A 2 -10.35 -38.30 -20.78
C ALA A 2 -10.48 -36.76 -20.90
N ALA A 3 -11.47 -36.26 -21.65
CA ALA A 3 -11.63 -34.83 -21.90
C ALA A 3 -12.28 -34.08 -20.72
N LYS A 4 -13.22 -34.71 -20.01
CA LYS A 4 -14.08 -34.03 -19.01
C LYS A 4 -13.37 -33.69 -17.69
N HIS A 5 -12.32 -34.44 -17.34
CA HIS A 5 -11.55 -34.25 -16.11
C HIS A 5 -10.42 -33.22 -16.30
N THR A 6 -9.79 -33.22 -17.48
CA THR A 6 -8.77 -32.23 -17.88
C THR A 6 -9.34 -30.81 -17.95
N THR A 7 -10.54 -30.60 -18.50
CA THR A 7 -11.15 -29.26 -18.58
C THR A 7 -11.45 -28.67 -17.20
N ARG A 8 -11.86 -29.51 -16.24
CA ARG A 8 -12.16 -29.08 -14.86
C ARG A 8 -10.91 -28.64 -14.11
N LEU A 9 -9.80 -29.35 -14.31
CA LEU A 9 -8.50 -29.01 -13.72
C LEU A 9 -7.97 -27.68 -14.26
N CYS A 10 -8.08 -27.43 -15.57
CA CYS A 10 -7.69 -26.15 -16.17
C CYS A 10 -8.55 -24.97 -15.68
N SER A 11 -9.85 -25.18 -15.51
CA SER A 11 -10.76 -24.13 -15.03
C SER A 11 -10.43 -23.69 -13.60
N TRP A 12 -10.08 -24.64 -12.73
CA TRP A 12 -9.66 -24.33 -11.36
C TRP A 12 -8.29 -23.65 -11.32
N ALA A 13 -7.33 -24.07 -12.15
CA ALA A 13 -6.03 -23.43 -12.24
C ALA A 13 -6.13 -21.95 -12.66
N LEU A 14 -7.02 -21.63 -13.60
CA LEU A 14 -7.27 -20.24 -14.04
C LEU A 14 -7.92 -19.37 -12.95
N LEU A 15 -8.87 -19.92 -12.19
CA LEU A 15 -9.49 -19.21 -11.06
C LEU A 15 -8.49 -18.94 -9.94
N ILE A 16 -7.63 -19.92 -9.61
CA ILE A 16 -6.56 -19.76 -8.62
C ILE A 16 -5.58 -18.67 -9.05
N ALA A 17 -5.18 -18.65 -10.33
CA ALA A 17 -4.30 -17.63 -10.88
C ALA A 17 -4.89 -16.21 -10.76
N MET A 18 -6.19 -16.03 -11.03
CA MET A 18 -6.84 -14.72 -10.88
C MET A 18 -6.89 -14.24 -9.42
N VAL A 19 -7.13 -15.14 -8.46
CA VAL A 19 -7.15 -14.79 -7.03
C VAL A 19 -5.76 -14.34 -6.53
N LEU A 20 -4.69 -14.96 -7.03
CA LEU A 20 -3.32 -14.58 -6.67
C LEU A 20 -2.93 -13.18 -7.20
N VAL A 21 -3.44 -12.78 -8.37
CA VAL A 21 -3.13 -11.46 -8.98
C VAL A 21 -3.74 -10.29 -8.19
N VAL A 22 -4.85 -10.49 -7.47
CA VAL A 22 -5.56 -9.42 -6.73
C VAL A 22 -4.93 -9.08 -5.36
N SER A 23 -3.96 -9.88 -4.88
CA SER A 23 -3.54 -9.83 -3.47
C SER A 23 -2.41 -8.83 -3.14
N ASN A 24 -1.94 -7.99 -4.05
CA ASN A 24 -0.86 -7.03 -3.77
C ASN A 24 -1.37 -5.71 -3.16
N VAL A 25 -2.01 -5.79 -1.99
CA VAL A 25 -2.27 -4.59 -1.17
C VAL A 25 -1.52 -4.73 0.14
N GLU A 26 -0.22 -4.52 0.09
CA GLU A 26 0.60 -4.52 1.29
C GLU A 26 0.53 -3.16 1.96
N CYS A 27 -0.63 -2.87 2.56
CA CYS A 27 -0.65 -1.93 3.64
C CYS A 27 -1.26 -2.57 4.89
N ALA A 28 -0.46 -3.45 5.48
CA ALA A 28 -0.75 -4.17 6.72
C ALA A 28 -0.62 -3.27 7.98
N ARG A 29 -0.40 -1.96 7.82
CA ARG A 29 -0.32 -1.03 8.96
C ARG A 29 -1.73 -0.70 9.46
N PRO A 30 -1.93 -0.62 10.78
CA PRO A 30 -3.22 -0.28 11.35
C PRO A 30 -3.73 1.04 10.75
N LYS A 31 -4.99 1.07 10.33
CA LYS A 31 -5.69 2.24 9.77
C LYS A 31 -5.81 3.44 10.73
N PHE A 32 -5.26 3.32 11.93
CA PHE A 32 -5.31 4.40 12.92
C PHE A 32 -4.46 5.57 12.48
N CYS A 33 -4.97 6.79 12.68
CA CYS A 33 -4.20 7.97 12.36
C CYS A 33 -3.04 8.10 13.35
N LEU A 34 -1.82 7.77 12.92
CA LEU A 34 -0.58 7.93 13.69
C LEU A 34 -0.06 9.37 13.62
N ILE A 35 -0.96 10.34 13.49
CA ILE A 35 -0.57 11.75 13.46
C ILE A 35 -0.34 12.18 14.91
N ASN A 36 0.87 11.92 15.39
CA ASN A 36 1.38 12.56 16.58
C ASN A 36 1.60 14.04 16.28
N PRO A 37 1.39 14.95 17.25
CA PRO A 37 1.67 16.36 17.05
C PRO A 37 3.13 16.57 16.63
N GLY A 38 3.33 17.32 15.54
CA GLY A 38 4.65 17.63 14.98
C GLY A 38 5.12 16.72 13.83
N ASN A 39 4.41 15.62 13.55
CA ASN A 39 4.67 14.86 12.32
C ASN A 39 4.32 15.72 11.08
N TYR A 40 5.08 15.52 10.01
CA TYR A 40 4.87 16.19 8.72
C TYR A 40 5.15 15.22 7.58
N MET A 41 4.69 15.55 6.38
CA MET A 41 5.02 14.79 5.18
C MET A 41 5.68 15.66 4.13
N THR A 42 6.45 15.03 3.25
CA THR A 42 6.92 15.63 1.99
C THR A 42 6.45 14.77 0.83
N CYS A 43 6.07 15.42 -0.26
CA CYS A 43 5.50 14.77 -1.44
C CYS A 43 6.21 15.27 -2.69
N PRO A 44 6.45 14.43 -3.71
CA PRO A 44 7.13 14.83 -4.94
C PRO A 44 6.47 16.04 -5.62
N SER A 45 5.14 16.12 -5.57
CA SER A 45 4.35 17.21 -6.15
C SER A 45 4.65 18.59 -5.53
N SER A 46 5.03 18.63 -4.26
CA SER A 46 5.28 19.85 -3.50
C SER A 46 6.77 20.04 -3.15
N GLY A 47 7.64 19.16 -3.66
CA GLY A 47 9.07 19.15 -3.34
C GLY A 47 9.34 18.96 -1.85
N ASP A 48 10.11 19.88 -1.28
CA ASP A 48 10.55 19.86 0.13
C ASP A 48 9.57 20.55 1.10
N GLU A 49 8.40 20.97 0.62
CA GLU A 49 7.39 21.59 1.49
C GLU A 49 6.92 20.61 2.57
N LYS A 50 6.92 21.08 3.83
CA LYS A 50 6.40 20.31 4.97
C LYS A 50 4.89 20.44 5.04
N LEU A 51 4.20 19.43 4.54
CA LEU A 51 2.74 19.37 4.53
C LEU A 51 2.21 18.68 5.78
N ARG A 52 0.91 18.88 6.05
CA ARG A 52 0.20 18.08 7.06
C ARG A 52 0.28 16.60 6.66
N PRO A 53 0.70 15.71 7.55
CA PRO A 53 0.90 14.31 7.19
C PRO A 53 -0.45 13.64 6.91
N ALA A 54 -0.46 12.67 6.00
CA ALA A 54 -1.60 11.80 5.83
C ALA A 54 -1.89 11.03 7.13
N CYS A 55 -3.16 10.66 7.34
CA CYS A 55 -3.59 9.95 8.55
C CYS A 55 -2.75 8.69 8.82
N ASN A 56 -2.54 7.87 7.80
CA ASN A 56 -1.74 6.66 7.90
C ASN A 56 -0.84 6.52 6.67
N CYS A 57 0.06 5.56 6.75
CA CYS A 57 1.11 5.41 5.76
C CYS A 57 0.65 4.76 4.47
N CYS A 58 -0.52 4.12 4.48
CA CYS A 58 -1.13 3.61 3.26
C CYS A 58 -1.56 4.76 2.37
N LEU A 59 -2.20 5.76 2.97
CA LEU A 59 -2.63 6.95 2.25
C LEU A 59 -1.43 7.76 1.75
N ALA A 60 -0.41 7.97 2.59
CA ALA A 60 0.81 8.64 2.13
C ALA A 60 1.53 7.89 1.01
N GLN A 61 1.64 6.56 1.09
CA GLN A 61 2.26 5.75 0.04
C GLN A 61 1.46 5.79 -1.26
N SER A 62 0.12 5.77 -1.20
CA SER A 62 -0.73 5.94 -2.38
C SER A 62 -0.46 7.26 -3.12
N ASP A 63 -0.08 8.30 -2.39
CA ASP A 63 0.27 9.61 -2.94
C ASP A 63 1.79 9.78 -3.23
N GLY A 64 2.59 8.73 -3.00
CA GLY A 64 4.05 8.78 -3.16
C GLY A 64 4.75 9.69 -2.15
N CYS A 65 4.15 9.92 -0.98
CA CYS A 65 4.63 10.84 0.05
C CYS A 65 5.39 10.12 1.17
N ASN A 66 6.42 10.78 1.68
CA ASN A 66 7.16 10.37 2.86
C ASN A 66 6.58 11.03 4.12
N ILE A 67 6.34 10.26 5.19
CA ILE A 67 5.98 10.82 6.50
C ILE A 67 7.21 10.81 7.42
N TYR A 68 7.46 11.96 8.04
CA TYR A 68 8.50 12.16 9.04
C TYR A 68 7.91 12.46 10.41
N SER A 69 8.61 12.03 11.45
CA SER A 69 8.35 12.46 12.82
C SER A 69 8.77 13.93 13.02
N ALA A 70 8.32 14.55 14.11
CA ALA A 70 8.73 15.90 14.52
C ALA A 70 10.26 16.10 14.56
N ASN A 71 11.01 15.03 14.91
CA ASN A 71 12.47 15.04 14.95
C ASN A 71 13.13 14.81 13.57
N GLY A 72 12.36 14.69 12.49
CA GLY A 72 12.86 14.44 11.13
C GLY A 72 13.18 12.98 10.81
N THR A 73 12.87 12.03 11.70
CA THR A 73 13.01 10.59 11.41
C THR A 73 11.98 10.14 10.39
N LEU A 74 12.39 9.42 9.35
CA LEU A 74 11.48 8.81 8.37
C LEU A 74 10.65 7.71 9.04
N VAL A 75 9.33 7.91 9.11
CA VAL A 75 8.37 6.97 9.72
C VAL A 75 7.72 6.10 8.65
N CYS A 76 7.47 6.70 7.48
CA CYS A 76 6.83 6.03 6.35
C CYS A 76 7.48 6.48 5.05
N PRO A 77 8.24 5.59 4.39
CA PRO A 77 8.73 5.88 3.06
C PRO A 77 7.57 5.90 2.05
N ALA A 78 7.72 6.70 1.02
CA ALA A 78 7.01 6.55 -0.24
C ALA A 78 7.43 5.23 -0.89
N THR A 79 6.47 4.55 -1.53
CA THR A 79 6.69 3.28 -2.25
C THR A 79 6.62 3.53 -3.74
#